data_AF-A0AAD9MG96-F1
#
_entry.id   AF-A0AAD9MG96-F1
#
_cell.length_a   1.000
_cell.length_b   1.000
_cell.length_c   1.000
_cell.angle_alpha   90.00
_cell.angle_beta   90.00
_cell.angle_gamma   90.00
#
_symmetry.space_group_name_H-M   'P 1'
#
loop_
_entity.id
_entity.type
_entity.pdbx_description
1 polymer ?
#
loop_
_entity_poly.entity_id
_entity_poly.type
_entity_poly.pdbx_seq_one_letter_code
_entity_poly.pdbx_strand_id
1 'polypeptide(L)'
;MRFRYAVVDGEIKDISLSDYKGKYVILFWYPKDFTFVCPTEIIAFSDRAKEFEKLNCQLIAASTDTPEVHLAWIKTPRKRGGLGYMQIPIIADSVAARYGVLKRDAGIALRGLYIINPEGVVEHITMNNFPIGRNVDEAKRTLQAIQYVAEHGEVCPANWQPGSATMQADPEKSLEYFASADASKDEDEEKTKLTHVNDKKEYEKLISSGKDNTPDVKFLSFDTTEEKLEGYADELGVKSLPAFKFFKDGKEVVDAVTGYKKQPLQAGVKKLSSM
;
A
#
# COMPACT_ATOMS: atom_id res chain seq x y z
N MET A 1 -18.14 17.42 14.99
CA MET A 1 -19.18 17.06 13.99
C MET A 1 -20.36 16.47 14.73
N ARG A 2 -21.59 16.99 14.55
CA ARG A 2 -22.77 16.50 15.27
C ARG A 2 -23.39 15.30 14.55
N PHE A 3 -23.60 14.20 15.25
CA PHE A 3 -24.35 13.03 14.78
C PHE A 3 -25.75 13.14 15.41
N ARG A 4 -26.77 13.58 14.66
CA ARG A 4 -27.99 14.06 15.32
C ARG A 4 -28.65 13.00 16.21
N TYR A 5 -28.69 11.74 15.79
CA TYR A 5 -29.36 10.68 16.56
C TYR A 5 -28.56 9.38 16.53
N ALA A 6 -28.47 8.72 17.67
CA ALA A 6 -27.95 7.37 17.81
C ALA A 6 -28.80 6.57 18.80
N VAL A 7 -28.80 5.25 18.67
CA VAL A 7 -29.32 4.37 19.72
C VAL A 7 -28.17 4.00 20.64
N VAL A 8 -28.29 4.37 21.92
CA VAL A 8 -27.30 4.14 22.98
C VAL A 8 -28.02 3.49 24.16
N ASP A 9 -27.57 2.32 24.58
CA ASP A 9 -28.19 1.54 25.66
C ASP A 9 -29.71 1.32 25.48
N GLY A 10 -30.16 1.18 24.23
CA GLY A 10 -31.57 0.96 23.89
C GLY A 10 -32.45 2.22 23.88
N GLU A 11 -31.85 3.41 23.99
CA GLU A 11 -32.55 4.69 23.94
C GLU A 11 -32.02 5.56 22.78
N ILE A 12 -32.88 6.37 22.19
CA ILE A 12 -32.46 7.35 21.17
C ILE A 12 -31.88 8.56 21.89
N LYS A 13 -30.61 8.88 21.60
CA LYS A 13 -29.87 10.01 22.19
C LYS A 13 -29.16 10.81 21.12
N ASP A 14 -28.91 12.07 21.44
CA ASP A 14 -28.01 12.93 20.66
C ASP A 14 -26.57 12.63 21.09
N ILE A 15 -25.70 12.37 20.12
CA ILE A 15 -24.26 12.21 20.36
C ILE A 15 -23.45 13.01 19.34
N SER A 16 -22.18 13.23 19.61
CA SER A 16 -21.30 13.94 18.72
C SER A 16 -19.91 13.33 18.76
N LEU A 17 -19.16 13.46 17.66
CA LEU A 17 -17.77 12.96 17.66
C LEU A 17 -16.93 13.65 18.75
N SER A 18 -17.26 14.91 19.07
CA SER A 18 -16.60 15.68 20.12
C SER A 18 -16.78 15.10 21.53
N ASP A 19 -17.81 14.29 21.76
CA ASP A 19 -18.05 13.65 23.07
C ASP A 19 -16.97 12.60 23.37
N TYR A 20 -16.22 12.17 22.35
CA TYR A 20 -15.16 11.17 22.44
C TYR A 20 -13.74 11.77 22.35
N LYS A 21 -13.60 13.10 22.48
CA LYS A 21 -12.27 13.74 22.51
C LYS A 21 -11.40 13.15 23.63
N GLY A 22 -10.13 12.91 23.34
CA GLY A 22 -9.22 12.23 24.29
C GLY A 22 -9.29 10.70 24.24
N LYS A 23 -10.14 10.12 23.37
CA LYS A 23 -10.21 8.69 23.11
C LYS A 23 -9.96 8.41 21.63
N TYR A 24 -9.45 7.22 21.34
CA TYR A 24 -9.53 6.70 19.98
C TYR A 24 -10.99 6.40 19.64
N VAL A 25 -11.36 6.54 18.37
CA VAL A 25 -12.69 6.19 17.88
C VAL A 25 -12.55 5.31 16.65
N ILE A 26 -13.15 4.13 16.69
CA ILE A 26 -13.41 3.34 15.49
C ILE A 26 -14.85 3.61 15.06
N LEU A 27 -14.99 4.40 14.00
CA LEU A 27 -16.27 4.74 13.40
C LEU A 27 -16.45 3.94 12.11
N PHE A 28 -17.49 3.13 12.04
CA PHE A 28 -17.68 2.22 10.92
C PHE A 28 -19.11 2.21 10.39
N TRP A 29 -19.22 2.28 9.07
CA TRP A 29 -20.49 2.23 8.35
C TRP A 29 -20.85 0.82 7.92
N TYR A 30 -22.15 0.58 7.80
CA TYR A 30 -22.70 -0.59 7.13
C TYR A 30 -23.87 -0.18 6.21
N PRO A 31 -24.19 -1.00 5.19
CA PRO A 31 -25.15 -0.59 4.15
C PRO A 31 -26.60 -0.37 4.62
N LYS A 32 -27.20 -1.34 5.30
CA LYS A 32 -28.62 -1.33 5.68
C LYS A 32 -28.91 -2.23 6.87
N ASP A 33 -29.83 -1.80 7.72
CA ASP A 33 -30.49 -2.63 8.74
C ASP A 33 -31.26 -3.79 8.09
N PHE A 34 -31.51 -4.87 8.87
CA PHE A 34 -32.26 -6.06 8.44
C PHE A 34 -31.73 -6.75 7.17
N THR A 35 -30.42 -6.73 6.97
CA THR A 35 -29.74 -7.45 5.87
C THR A 35 -28.80 -8.55 6.41
N PHE A 36 -27.95 -9.13 5.56
CA PHE A 36 -27.26 -10.39 5.83
C PHE A 36 -25.91 -10.24 6.55
N VAL A 37 -24.97 -9.49 5.96
CA VAL A 37 -23.59 -9.35 6.49
C VAL A 37 -23.51 -8.28 7.59
N CYS A 38 -24.35 -7.26 7.52
CA CYS A 38 -24.33 -6.15 8.49
C CYS A 38 -24.48 -6.59 9.96
N PRO A 39 -25.46 -7.47 10.34
CA PRO A 39 -25.59 -7.87 11.73
C PRO A 39 -24.36 -8.64 12.23
N THR A 40 -23.68 -9.41 11.37
CA THR A 40 -22.51 -10.18 11.81
C THR A 40 -21.35 -9.26 12.21
N GLU A 41 -21.11 -8.18 11.46
CA GLU A 41 -20.08 -7.19 11.79
C GLU A 41 -20.43 -6.42 13.08
N ILE A 42 -21.64 -5.87 13.18
CA ILE A 42 -22.07 -5.06 14.32
C ILE A 42 -22.03 -5.89 15.61
N ILE A 43 -22.52 -7.13 15.55
CA ILE A 43 -22.47 -8.06 16.68
C ILE A 43 -21.03 -8.38 17.06
N ALA A 44 -20.15 -8.69 16.10
CA ALA A 44 -18.75 -9.04 16.38
C ALA A 44 -17.99 -7.89 17.07
N PHE A 45 -18.22 -6.65 16.63
CA PHE A 45 -17.68 -5.46 17.30
C PHE A 45 -18.31 -5.24 18.68
N SER A 46 -19.64 -5.33 18.77
CA SER A 46 -20.36 -5.12 20.03
C SER A 46 -19.94 -6.13 21.11
N ASP A 47 -19.83 -7.42 20.78
CA ASP A 47 -19.48 -8.46 21.75
C ASP A 47 -18.05 -8.28 22.30
N ARG A 48 -17.17 -7.64 21.51
CA ARG A 48 -15.77 -7.37 21.86
C ARG A 48 -15.52 -5.93 22.31
N ALA A 49 -16.56 -5.11 22.52
CA ALA A 49 -16.42 -3.70 22.87
C ALA A 49 -15.47 -3.45 24.06
N LYS A 50 -15.53 -4.29 25.09
CA LYS A 50 -14.65 -4.23 26.27
C LYS A 50 -13.16 -4.39 25.95
N GLU A 51 -12.80 -5.08 24.87
CA GLU A 51 -11.40 -5.17 24.43
C GLU A 51 -10.90 -3.81 23.91
N PHE A 52 -11.74 -3.07 23.19
CA PHE A 52 -11.42 -1.76 22.65
C PHE A 52 -11.46 -0.68 23.73
N GLU A 53 -12.40 -0.77 24.69
CA GLU A 53 -12.43 0.13 25.85
C GLU A 53 -11.14 0.09 26.68
N LYS A 54 -10.56 -1.10 26.86
CA LYS A 54 -9.25 -1.28 27.53
C LYS A 54 -8.10 -0.60 26.79
N LEU A 55 -8.25 -0.40 25.48
CA LEU A 55 -7.32 0.34 24.62
C LEU A 55 -7.72 1.82 24.50
N ASN A 56 -8.51 2.37 25.42
CA ASN A 56 -9.02 3.74 25.36
C ASN A 56 -9.70 4.08 24.01
N CYS A 57 -10.44 3.12 23.44
CA CYS A 57 -11.08 3.25 22.14
C CYS A 57 -12.60 3.05 22.24
N GLN A 58 -13.35 3.99 21.68
CA GLN A 58 -14.80 3.87 21.48
C GLN A 58 -15.10 3.25 20.11
N LEU A 59 -15.95 2.22 20.09
CA LEU A 59 -16.54 1.71 18.85
C LEU A 59 -17.88 2.41 18.57
N ILE A 60 -18.12 2.77 17.31
CA ILE A 60 -19.37 3.42 16.87
C ILE A 60 -19.78 2.86 15.50
N ALA A 61 -21.00 2.31 15.41
CA ALA A 61 -21.58 1.88 14.14
C ALA A 61 -22.42 3.00 13.52
N ALA A 62 -22.59 3.01 12.20
CA ALA A 62 -23.43 3.99 11.50
C ALA A 62 -24.08 3.39 10.23
N SER A 63 -25.33 3.77 9.93
CA SER A 63 -25.92 3.57 8.60
C SER A 63 -26.89 4.69 8.27
N THR A 64 -27.33 4.76 7.02
CA THR A 64 -28.31 5.76 6.55
C THR A 64 -29.75 5.50 7.01
N ASP A 65 -29.98 4.47 7.84
CA ASP A 65 -31.30 4.17 8.41
C ASP A 65 -31.64 5.16 9.55
N THR A 66 -32.92 5.22 9.95
CA THR A 66 -33.38 6.12 11.01
C THR A 66 -33.16 5.49 12.40
N PRO A 67 -33.09 6.28 13.50
CA PRO A 67 -32.82 5.72 14.82
C PRO A 67 -33.95 4.80 15.31
N GLU A 68 -35.19 4.99 14.84
CA GLU A 68 -36.31 4.09 15.12
C GLU A 68 -36.11 2.71 14.51
N VAL A 69 -35.55 2.65 13.28
CA VAL A 69 -35.22 1.38 12.61
C VAL A 69 -34.11 0.66 13.38
N HIS A 70 -33.06 1.37 13.79
CA HIS A 70 -32.01 0.82 14.65
C HIS A 70 -32.58 0.24 15.96
N LEU A 71 -33.45 0.99 16.62
CA LEU A 71 -34.07 0.56 17.87
C LEU A 71 -34.92 -0.71 17.68
N ALA A 72 -35.67 -0.78 16.57
CA ALA A 72 -36.43 -1.98 16.22
C ALA A 72 -35.51 -3.18 15.94
N TRP A 73 -34.37 -2.95 15.30
CA TRP A 73 -33.41 -4.01 14.96
C TRP A 73 -32.65 -4.53 16.19
N ILE A 74 -32.30 -3.65 17.14
CA ILE A 74 -31.76 -3.98 18.46
C ILE A 74 -32.76 -4.83 19.26
N LYS A 75 -34.05 -4.48 19.22
CA LYS A 75 -35.11 -5.26 19.90
C LYS A 75 -35.39 -6.61 19.23
N THR A 76 -34.92 -6.83 18.00
CA THR A 76 -35.09 -8.10 17.30
C THR A 76 -34.04 -9.12 17.80
N PRO A 77 -34.42 -10.35 18.18
CA PRO A 77 -33.47 -11.36 18.62
C PRO A 77 -32.47 -11.77 17.52
N ARG A 78 -31.21 -12.04 17.90
CA ARG A 78 -30.15 -12.48 16.97
C ARG A 78 -30.53 -13.71 16.14
N LYS A 79 -31.23 -14.68 16.74
CA LYS A 79 -31.75 -15.88 16.05
C LYS A 79 -32.75 -15.57 14.92
N ARG A 80 -33.30 -14.35 14.87
CA ARG A 80 -34.20 -13.86 13.82
C ARG A 80 -33.55 -12.79 12.94
N GLY A 81 -32.21 -12.71 12.92
CA GLY A 81 -31.47 -11.72 12.13
C GLY A 81 -31.45 -10.32 12.73
N GLY A 82 -31.79 -10.17 14.02
CA GLY A 82 -31.65 -8.92 14.76
C GLY A 82 -30.28 -8.76 15.43
N LEU A 83 -30.08 -7.65 16.14
CA LEU A 83 -28.82 -7.37 16.84
C LEU A 83 -28.84 -7.85 18.30
N GLY A 84 -29.99 -7.79 18.97
CA GLY A 84 -30.07 -7.91 20.43
C GLY A 84 -29.43 -6.72 21.14
N TYR A 85 -29.15 -6.88 22.45
CA TYR A 85 -28.47 -5.85 23.24
C TYR A 85 -27.11 -5.48 22.63
N MET A 86 -26.85 -4.19 22.47
CA MET A 86 -25.62 -3.63 21.89
C MET A 86 -24.83 -2.87 22.94
N GLN A 87 -23.51 -3.11 22.99
CA GLN A 87 -22.57 -2.38 23.84
C GLN A 87 -22.00 -1.13 23.15
N ILE A 88 -22.40 -0.89 21.89
CA ILE A 88 -21.88 0.20 21.06
C ILE A 88 -23.04 1.05 20.55
N PRO A 89 -22.85 2.38 20.43
CA PRO A 89 -23.82 3.26 19.80
C PRO A 89 -23.96 2.94 18.30
N ILE A 90 -25.19 3.04 17.80
CA ILE A 90 -25.51 2.98 16.36
C ILE A 90 -26.09 4.31 15.92
N ILE A 91 -25.35 5.04 15.09
CA ILE A 91 -25.72 6.36 14.58
C ILE A 91 -26.63 6.22 13.37
N ALA A 92 -27.75 6.94 13.42
CA ALA A 92 -28.57 7.24 12.25
C ALA A 92 -27.89 8.36 11.45
N ASP A 93 -27.34 7.98 10.31
CA ASP A 93 -26.28 8.72 9.67
C ASP A 93 -26.76 9.74 8.64
N SER A 94 -26.33 10.98 8.82
CA SER A 94 -26.45 12.07 7.84
C SER A 94 -25.10 12.48 7.22
N VAL A 95 -24.03 11.73 7.49
CA VAL A 95 -22.65 12.15 7.23
C VAL A 95 -21.82 11.20 6.38
N ALA A 96 -22.36 10.05 5.94
CA ALA A 96 -21.70 9.12 5.01
C ALA A 96 -21.09 9.83 3.79
N ALA A 97 -21.78 10.85 3.27
CA ALA A 97 -21.28 11.64 2.15
C ALA A 97 -19.98 12.41 2.49
N ARG A 98 -19.86 12.90 3.72
CA ARG A 98 -18.69 13.67 4.19
C ARG A 98 -17.50 12.77 4.46
N TYR A 99 -17.75 11.53 4.87
CA TYR A 99 -16.73 10.48 4.97
C TYR A 99 -16.45 9.80 3.62
N GLY A 100 -17.17 10.14 2.54
CA GLY A 100 -16.93 9.56 1.21
C GLY A 100 -17.37 8.09 1.07
N VAL A 101 -18.15 7.56 2.03
CA VAL A 101 -18.63 6.17 2.02
C VAL A 101 -20.01 6.02 1.38
N LEU A 102 -20.71 7.13 1.09
CA LEU A 102 -22.05 7.09 0.50
C LEU A 102 -22.03 6.67 -0.98
N LYS A 103 -22.66 5.54 -1.29
CA LYS A 103 -23.04 5.17 -2.66
C LYS A 103 -24.32 5.93 -3.04
N ARG A 104 -24.15 7.09 -3.67
CA ARG A 104 -25.22 8.10 -3.91
C ARG A 104 -26.43 7.55 -4.65
N ASP A 105 -26.22 6.77 -5.70
CA ASP A 105 -27.29 6.19 -6.53
C ASP A 105 -28.13 5.14 -5.78
N ALA A 106 -27.58 4.52 -4.74
CA ALA A 106 -28.29 3.55 -3.90
C ALA A 106 -28.77 4.13 -2.55
N GLY A 107 -28.33 5.34 -2.19
CA GLY A 107 -28.67 5.98 -0.91
C GLY A 107 -28.18 5.21 0.32
N ILE A 108 -27.11 4.42 0.20
CA ILE A 108 -26.56 3.58 1.28
C ILE A 108 -25.05 3.72 1.38
N ALA A 109 -24.48 3.44 2.55
CA ALA A 109 -23.04 3.47 2.76
C ALA A 109 -22.36 2.17 2.31
N LEU A 110 -21.15 2.29 1.75
CA LEU A 110 -20.19 1.19 1.65
C LEU A 110 -19.73 0.78 3.07
N ARG A 111 -19.00 -0.35 3.18
CA ARG A 111 -18.44 -0.81 4.45
C ARG A 111 -17.14 -0.07 4.77
N GLY A 112 -17.26 1.22 5.03
CA GLY A 112 -16.15 2.08 5.44
C GLY A 112 -15.87 1.97 6.95
N LEU A 113 -14.62 1.91 7.35
CA LEU A 113 -14.16 1.95 8.74
C LEU A 113 -13.05 2.97 8.87
N TYR A 114 -13.13 3.81 9.91
CA TYR A 114 -12.18 4.86 10.21
C TYR A 114 -11.65 4.65 11.61
N ILE A 115 -10.33 4.74 11.79
CA ILE A 115 -9.70 4.86 13.11
C ILE A 115 -9.28 6.32 13.27
N ILE A 116 -9.80 6.97 14.31
CA ILE A 116 -9.61 8.38 14.61
C ILE A 116 -8.87 8.47 15.94
N ASN A 117 -7.81 9.26 16.00
CA ASN A 117 -7.01 9.44 17.21
C ASN A 117 -7.67 10.39 18.24
N PRO A 118 -7.12 10.50 19.47
CA PRO A 118 -7.64 11.37 20.53
C PRO A 118 -7.76 12.86 20.16
N GLU A 119 -6.93 13.33 19.23
CA GLU A 119 -6.90 14.69 18.69
C GLU A 119 -7.95 14.91 17.59
N GLY A 120 -8.61 13.84 17.12
CA GLY A 120 -9.61 13.87 16.07
C GLY A 120 -9.05 13.74 14.64
N VAL A 121 -7.81 13.27 14.49
CA VAL A 121 -7.17 13.00 13.19
C VAL A 121 -7.48 11.57 12.75
N VAL A 122 -7.77 11.40 11.46
CA VAL A 122 -7.98 10.07 10.87
C VAL A 122 -6.62 9.42 10.62
N GLU A 123 -6.38 8.27 11.25
CA GLU A 123 -5.12 7.51 11.14
C GLU A 123 -5.22 6.35 10.16
N HIS A 124 -6.42 5.79 10.00
CA HIS A 124 -6.63 4.63 9.14
C HIS A 124 -8.02 4.62 8.52
N ILE A 125 -8.09 4.15 7.28
CA ILE A 125 -9.34 3.95 6.53
C ILE A 125 -9.29 2.57 5.88
N THR A 126 -10.35 1.79 6.06
CA THR A 126 -10.63 0.58 5.27
C THR A 126 -11.99 0.73 4.59
N MET A 127 -12.11 0.28 3.34
CA MET A 127 -13.35 0.36 2.59
C MET A 127 -13.61 -0.93 1.82
N ASN A 128 -14.63 -1.67 2.24
CA ASN A 128 -15.06 -2.88 1.55
C ASN A 128 -16.31 -2.62 0.72
N ASN A 129 -16.41 -3.34 -0.41
CA ASN A 129 -17.66 -3.43 -1.15
C ASN A 129 -18.70 -4.27 -0.35
N PHE A 130 -19.97 -4.21 -0.74
CA PHE A 130 -21.10 -4.78 0.02
C PHE A 130 -20.99 -6.25 0.44
N PRO A 131 -20.49 -7.19 -0.37
CA PRO A 131 -20.54 -8.61 0.01
C PRO A 131 -19.43 -9.03 0.97
N ILE A 132 -18.44 -8.17 1.25
CA ILE A 132 -17.22 -8.54 1.98
C ILE A 132 -17.24 -7.91 3.38
N GLY A 133 -17.45 -8.73 4.41
CA GLY A 133 -17.34 -8.29 5.80
C GLY A 133 -15.90 -7.92 6.19
N ARG A 134 -15.75 -7.06 7.20
CA ARG A 134 -14.46 -6.68 7.78
C ARG A 134 -14.02 -7.66 8.86
N ASN A 135 -12.73 -7.60 9.17
CA ASN A 135 -12.12 -8.38 10.23
C ASN A 135 -11.92 -7.51 11.49
N VAL A 136 -12.53 -7.91 12.61
CA VAL A 136 -12.42 -7.20 13.90
C VAL A 136 -11.01 -7.29 14.48
N ASP A 137 -10.31 -8.41 14.27
CA ASP A 137 -8.92 -8.57 14.72
C ASP A 137 -7.97 -7.64 13.98
N GLU A 138 -8.20 -7.42 12.68
CA GLU A 138 -7.40 -6.47 11.91
C GLU A 138 -7.65 -5.02 12.35
N ALA A 139 -8.90 -4.65 12.64
CA ALA A 139 -9.23 -3.34 13.19
C ALA A 139 -8.54 -3.12 14.56
N LYS A 140 -8.53 -4.15 15.42
CA LYS A 140 -7.84 -4.11 16.72
C LYS A 140 -6.32 -4.03 16.56
N ARG A 141 -5.72 -4.88 15.70
CA ARG A 141 -4.28 -4.86 15.42
C ARG A 141 -3.83 -3.50 14.90
N THR A 142 -4.59 -2.92 13.98
CA THR A 142 -4.29 -1.60 13.40
C THR A 142 -4.37 -0.50 14.47
N LEU A 143 -5.39 -0.53 15.33
CA LEU A 143 -5.47 0.38 16.48
C LEU A 143 -4.25 0.26 17.40
N GLN A 144 -3.84 -0.96 17.73
CA GLN A 144 -2.68 -1.20 18.59
C GLN A 144 -1.37 -0.72 17.95
N ALA A 145 -1.22 -0.88 16.62
CA ALA A 145 -0.07 -0.37 15.90
C ALA A 145 -0.03 1.17 15.92
N ILE A 146 -1.17 1.83 15.67
CA ILE A 146 -1.29 3.29 15.75
C ILE A 146 -0.90 3.79 17.15
N GLN A 147 -1.38 3.12 18.20
CA GLN A 147 -1.04 3.47 19.58
C GLN A 147 0.44 3.26 19.88
N TYR A 148 1.01 2.15 19.41
CA TYR A 148 2.43 1.86 19.58
C TYR A 148 3.31 2.94 18.95
N VAL A 149 3.04 3.30 17.70
CA VAL A 149 3.77 4.37 16.98
C VAL A 149 3.66 5.70 17.71
N ALA A 150 2.47 6.05 18.19
CA ALA A 150 2.24 7.30 18.92
C ALA A 150 3.00 7.36 20.26
N GLU A 151 3.14 6.23 20.95
CA GLU A 151 3.81 6.14 22.25
C GLU A 151 5.35 6.04 22.13
N HIS A 152 5.86 5.31 21.14
CA HIS A 152 7.28 4.96 21.05
C HIS A 152 8.06 5.76 20.00
N GLY A 153 7.39 6.33 18.99
CA GLY A 153 8.06 7.01 17.86
C GLY A 153 8.78 6.08 16.88
N GLU A 154 8.60 4.77 17.03
CA GLU A 154 9.07 3.74 16.09
C GLU A 154 8.01 3.45 15.03
N VAL A 155 8.36 2.63 14.03
CA VAL A 155 7.42 2.15 13.00
C VAL A 155 7.15 0.66 13.12
N CYS A 156 5.90 0.27 12.82
CA CYS A 156 5.44 -1.11 12.80
C CYS A 156 5.58 -1.70 11.38
N PRO A 157 6.35 -2.79 11.20
CA PRO A 157 6.49 -3.48 9.91
C PRO A 157 5.20 -4.15 9.40
N ALA A 158 5.27 -4.70 8.19
CA ALA A 158 4.18 -5.50 7.64
C ALA A 158 3.85 -6.69 8.55
N ASN A 159 2.55 -6.98 8.70
CA ASN A 159 2.02 -8.04 9.56
C ASN A 159 2.37 -7.91 11.06
N TRP A 160 2.84 -6.74 11.51
CA TRP A 160 3.16 -6.50 12.91
C TRP A 160 1.99 -6.81 13.85
N GLN A 161 2.30 -7.47 14.96
CA GLN A 161 1.40 -7.75 16.08
C GLN A 161 2.03 -7.23 17.38
N PRO A 162 1.24 -7.00 18.44
CA PRO A 162 1.80 -6.64 19.74
C PRO A 162 2.89 -7.62 20.19
N GLY A 163 4.08 -7.08 20.49
CA GLY A 163 5.27 -7.86 20.87
C GLY A 163 6.17 -8.29 19.70
N SER A 164 5.77 -8.06 18.44
CA SER A 164 6.66 -8.22 17.28
C SER A 164 7.71 -7.11 17.23
N ALA A 165 8.83 -7.41 16.56
CA ALA A 165 9.90 -6.45 16.32
C ALA A 165 9.42 -5.23 15.54
N THR A 166 10.01 -4.09 15.86
CA THR A 166 9.73 -2.75 15.32
C THR A 166 11.02 -2.13 14.81
N MET A 167 10.90 -0.99 14.14
CA MET A 167 12.03 -0.37 13.46
C MET A 167 12.06 1.12 13.74
N GLN A 168 13.25 1.69 13.96
CA GLN A 168 13.40 3.14 13.99
C GLN A 168 13.33 3.69 12.56
N ALA A 169 12.58 4.77 12.36
CA ALA A 169 12.44 5.45 11.07
C ALA A 169 13.68 6.30 10.74
N ASP A 170 14.84 5.66 10.73
CA ASP A 170 16.15 6.26 10.47
C ASP A 170 16.97 5.32 9.56
N PRO A 171 17.62 5.82 8.50
CA PRO A 171 18.34 4.98 7.55
C PRO A 171 19.43 4.10 8.16
N GLU A 172 20.14 4.55 9.19
CA GLU A 172 21.22 3.78 9.80
C GLU A 172 20.67 2.83 10.87
N LYS A 173 19.77 3.31 11.73
CA LYS A 173 19.24 2.51 12.83
C LYS A 173 18.25 1.43 12.37
N SER A 174 17.59 1.65 11.23
CA SER A 174 16.71 0.64 10.63
C SER A 174 17.45 -0.65 10.25
N LEU A 175 18.77 -0.58 10.02
CA LEU A 175 19.58 -1.75 9.67
C LEU A 175 19.59 -2.81 10.78
N GLU A 176 19.41 -2.43 12.04
CA GLU A 176 19.30 -3.38 13.17
C GLU A 176 18.06 -4.28 13.02
N TYR A 177 16.95 -3.70 12.57
CA TYR A 177 15.74 -4.46 12.28
C TYR A 177 15.97 -5.41 11.10
N PHE A 178 16.48 -4.91 9.97
CA PHE A 178 16.69 -5.75 8.78
C PHE A 178 17.68 -6.89 9.02
N ALA A 179 18.74 -6.66 9.79
CA ALA A 179 19.70 -7.69 10.16
C ALA A 179 19.10 -8.81 11.04
N SER A 180 18.00 -8.53 11.77
CA SER A 180 17.35 -9.50 12.67
C SER A 180 16.05 -10.09 12.11
N ALA A 181 15.38 -9.38 11.21
CA ALA A 181 14.12 -9.80 10.59
C ALA A 181 14.31 -10.87 9.50
N ASP A 182 15.46 -10.86 8.81
CA ASP A 182 15.83 -11.86 7.81
C ASP A 182 16.55 -13.05 8.42
N ALA A 183 15.80 -13.87 9.17
CA ALA A 183 16.18 -15.28 9.40
C ALA A 183 15.79 -16.19 8.21
N SER A 184 15.07 -15.66 7.22
CA SER A 184 15.11 -16.19 5.86
C SER A 184 16.42 -15.76 5.22
N LYS A 185 17.47 -16.51 5.56
CA LYS A 185 18.71 -16.75 4.81
C LYS A 185 18.73 -16.08 3.44
N ASP A 186 19.83 -15.40 3.10
CA ASP A 186 20.61 -15.31 1.84
C ASP A 186 20.13 -16.10 0.57
N GLU A 187 18.85 -16.39 0.44
CA GLU A 187 18.22 -17.14 -0.64
C GLU A 187 17.91 -16.22 -1.81
N ASP A 188 17.76 -14.91 -1.57
CA ASP A 188 17.64 -13.91 -2.63
C ASP A 188 19.01 -13.58 -3.25
N GLU A 189 20.10 -13.65 -2.49
CA GLU A 189 21.47 -13.66 -3.06
C GLU A 189 21.69 -14.92 -3.92
N GLU A 190 21.12 -16.08 -3.54
CA GLU A 190 21.22 -17.31 -4.33
C GLU A 190 20.26 -17.34 -5.55
N LYS A 191 19.07 -16.73 -5.46
CA LYS A 191 18.05 -16.73 -6.53
C LYS A 191 18.29 -15.65 -7.58
N THR A 192 18.99 -14.58 -7.24
CA THR A 192 19.48 -13.64 -8.23
C THR A 192 20.81 -14.18 -8.78
N LYS A 193 20.82 -14.65 -10.03
CA LYS A 193 22.07 -14.79 -10.81
C LYS A 193 22.68 -13.41 -11.13
N LEU A 194 22.64 -12.48 -10.21
CA LEU A 194 23.24 -11.16 -10.32
C LEU A 194 24.64 -11.28 -9.74
N THR A 195 25.64 -11.22 -10.62
CA THR A 195 27.02 -11.07 -10.16
C THR A 195 27.16 -9.68 -9.57
N HIS A 196 27.30 -9.60 -8.25
CA HIS A 196 27.68 -8.36 -7.58
C HIS A 196 29.09 -7.99 -8.01
N VAL A 197 29.24 -6.78 -8.55
CA VAL A 197 30.52 -6.25 -8.99
C VAL A 197 30.85 -5.07 -8.10
N ASN A 198 31.72 -5.30 -7.13
CA ASN A 198 32.04 -4.34 -6.07
C ASN A 198 33.15 -3.38 -6.50
N ASP A 199 33.95 -3.77 -7.49
CA ASP A 199 35.02 -2.93 -8.01
C ASP A 199 35.27 -3.13 -9.51
N LYS A 200 36.09 -2.23 -10.06
CA LYS A 200 36.43 -2.22 -11.49
C LYS A 200 37.16 -3.49 -11.94
N LYS A 201 37.96 -4.10 -11.07
CA LYS A 201 38.74 -5.30 -11.40
C LYS A 201 37.83 -6.53 -11.51
N GLU A 202 36.83 -6.60 -10.63
CA GLU A 202 35.76 -7.59 -10.68
C GLU A 202 34.90 -7.43 -11.94
N TYR A 203 34.59 -6.19 -12.34
CA TYR A 203 33.90 -5.88 -13.59
C TYR A 203 34.68 -6.38 -14.81
N GLU A 204 35.97 -6.02 -14.90
CA GLU A 204 36.83 -6.39 -16.02
C GLU A 204 36.97 -7.91 -16.14
N LYS A 205 37.07 -8.62 -15.01
CA LYS A 205 37.10 -10.09 -14.96
C LYS A 205 35.79 -10.69 -15.47
N LEU A 206 34.63 -10.17 -15.04
CA LEU A 206 33.32 -10.63 -15.49
C LEU A 206 33.16 -10.49 -17.01
N ILE A 207 33.49 -9.32 -17.57
CA ILE A 207 33.43 -9.07 -19.02
C ILE A 207 34.39 -9.99 -19.79
N SER A 208 35.57 -10.29 -19.24
CA SER A 208 36.53 -11.21 -19.88
C SER A 208 36.04 -12.66 -19.92
N SER A 209 35.28 -13.10 -18.91
CA SER A 209 34.71 -14.46 -18.83
C SER A 209 33.46 -14.69 -19.68
N GLY A 210 32.77 -13.62 -20.10
CA GLY A 210 31.56 -13.69 -20.93
C GLY A 210 31.80 -13.92 -22.43
N LYS A 211 33.06 -13.94 -22.89
CA LYS A 211 33.41 -14.06 -24.31
C LYS A 211 32.98 -15.39 -24.98
N ASP A 212 32.76 -16.44 -24.20
CA ASP A 212 32.48 -17.80 -24.73
C ASP A 212 31.03 -18.28 -24.52
N ASN A 213 30.11 -17.45 -24.00
CA ASN A 213 28.75 -17.88 -23.63
C ASN A 213 27.73 -17.92 -24.78
N THR A 214 28.16 -17.69 -26.02
CA THR A 214 27.31 -17.76 -27.22
C THR A 214 28.05 -18.54 -28.32
N PRO A 215 28.05 -19.88 -28.29
CA PRO A 215 28.84 -20.71 -29.22
C PRO A 215 28.44 -20.51 -30.69
N ASP A 216 27.22 -20.05 -30.95
CA ASP A 216 26.71 -19.76 -32.30
C ASP A 216 26.98 -18.33 -32.77
N VAL A 217 27.56 -17.48 -31.91
CA VAL A 217 27.87 -16.07 -32.23
C VAL A 217 29.37 -15.88 -32.32
N LYS A 218 29.85 -15.66 -33.55
CA LYS A 218 31.24 -15.33 -33.83
C LYS A 218 31.42 -13.81 -33.76
N PHE A 219 32.00 -13.32 -32.67
CA PHE A 219 32.39 -11.92 -32.57
C PHE A 219 33.66 -11.67 -33.39
N LEU A 220 33.53 -10.89 -34.47
CA LEU A 220 34.66 -10.43 -35.28
C LEU A 220 34.99 -8.99 -34.89
N SER A 221 36.22 -8.76 -34.45
CA SER A 221 36.74 -7.40 -34.26
C SER A 221 37.37 -6.93 -35.57
N PHE A 222 36.87 -5.83 -36.11
CA PHE A 222 37.43 -5.20 -37.31
C PHE A 222 38.13 -3.89 -36.94
N ASP A 223 39.23 -3.58 -37.62
CA ASP A 223 39.81 -2.25 -37.56
C ASP A 223 38.94 -1.27 -38.36
N THR A 224 38.10 -0.52 -37.64
CA THR A 224 37.15 0.46 -38.19
C THR A 224 37.78 1.58 -39.04
N THR A 225 39.11 1.62 -39.18
CA THR A 225 39.84 2.57 -40.03
C THR A 225 40.10 2.05 -41.44
N GLU A 226 39.88 0.76 -41.72
CA GLU A 226 40.06 0.20 -43.06
C GLU A 226 38.93 0.61 -44.03
N GLU A 227 39.30 1.21 -45.17
CA GLU A 227 38.35 1.68 -46.19
C GLU A 227 37.51 0.56 -46.82
N LYS A 228 38.01 -0.70 -46.79
CA LYS A 228 37.33 -1.86 -47.41
C LYS A 228 36.18 -2.42 -46.58
N LEU A 229 35.96 -1.93 -45.36
CA LEU A 229 34.94 -2.46 -44.44
C LEU A 229 33.50 -2.32 -44.93
N GLU A 230 33.22 -1.31 -45.76
CA GLU A 230 31.87 -1.08 -46.27
C GLU A 230 31.39 -2.22 -47.19
N GLY A 231 32.30 -2.84 -47.95
CA GLY A 231 31.95 -3.97 -48.83
C GLY A 231 31.71 -5.29 -48.07
N TYR A 232 32.34 -5.47 -46.91
CA TYR A 232 32.22 -6.71 -46.14
C TYR A 232 30.87 -6.86 -45.43
N ALA A 233 30.19 -5.75 -45.11
CA ALA A 233 28.87 -5.81 -44.49
C ALA A 233 27.85 -6.50 -45.40
N ASP A 234 27.90 -6.20 -46.71
CA ASP A 234 27.04 -6.82 -47.72
C ASP A 234 27.46 -8.27 -48.00
N GLU A 235 28.77 -8.53 -48.11
CA GLU A 235 29.32 -9.88 -48.37
C GLU A 235 29.00 -10.87 -47.23
N LEU A 236 29.05 -10.39 -45.98
CA LEU A 236 28.78 -11.21 -44.78
C LEU A 236 27.29 -11.22 -44.39
N GLY A 237 26.42 -10.54 -45.15
CA GLY A 237 24.98 -10.52 -44.92
C GLY A 237 24.58 -9.89 -43.58
N VAL A 238 25.25 -8.81 -43.17
CA VAL A 238 24.99 -8.11 -41.91
C VAL A 238 23.57 -7.51 -41.94
N LYS A 239 22.66 -8.08 -41.14
CA LYS A 239 21.23 -7.68 -41.13
C LYS A 239 20.95 -6.39 -40.37
N SER A 240 21.84 -5.98 -39.46
CA SER A 240 21.67 -4.79 -38.63
C SER A 240 23.00 -4.26 -38.15
N LEU A 241 23.16 -2.94 -38.18
CA LEU A 241 24.29 -2.25 -37.57
C LEU A 241 23.88 -1.66 -36.21
N PRO A 242 24.82 -1.55 -35.24
CA PRO A 242 24.54 -0.86 -33.98
C PRO A 242 24.14 0.59 -34.24
N ALA A 243 23.15 1.09 -33.50
CA ALA A 243 22.72 2.48 -33.53
C ALA A 243 23.01 3.12 -32.18
N PHE A 244 23.73 4.25 -32.21
CA PHE A 244 24.13 5.00 -31.03
C PHE A 244 23.21 6.23 -30.88
N LYS A 245 22.47 6.26 -29.78
CA LYS A 245 21.59 7.38 -29.41
C LYS A 245 22.22 8.20 -28.29
N PHE A 246 21.99 9.50 -28.30
CA PHE A 246 22.59 10.43 -27.35
C PHE A 246 21.52 11.15 -26.55
N PHE A 247 21.60 11.06 -25.22
CA PHE A 247 20.61 11.60 -24.29
C PHE A 247 21.24 12.66 -23.38
N LYS A 248 20.47 13.71 -23.08
CA LYS A 248 20.74 14.69 -22.03
C LYS A 248 19.44 14.94 -21.25
N ASP A 249 19.50 14.89 -19.92
CA ASP A 249 18.35 15.05 -19.03
C ASP A 249 17.15 14.14 -19.38
N GLY A 250 17.44 12.90 -19.79
CA GLY A 250 16.43 11.89 -20.14
C GLY A 250 15.77 12.08 -21.51
N LYS A 251 16.20 13.04 -22.33
CA LYS A 251 15.67 13.28 -23.69
C LYS A 251 16.76 13.04 -24.74
N GLU A 252 16.36 12.47 -25.88
CA GLU A 252 17.24 12.28 -27.04
C GLU A 252 17.53 13.66 -27.67
N VAL A 253 18.81 14.02 -27.80
CA VAL A 253 19.23 15.37 -28.21
C VAL A 253 20.08 15.39 -29.49
N VAL A 254 20.56 14.22 -29.94
CA VAL A 254 21.24 14.05 -31.22
C VAL A 254 20.63 12.86 -31.94
N ASP A 255 20.43 12.99 -33.25
CA ASP A 255 19.97 11.90 -34.11
C ASP A 255 20.84 10.66 -33.95
N ALA A 256 20.21 9.49 -33.99
CA ALA A 256 20.90 8.23 -33.86
C ALA A 256 21.98 8.05 -34.95
N VAL A 257 23.20 7.72 -34.53
CA VAL A 257 24.31 7.40 -35.44
C VAL A 257 24.34 5.89 -35.64
N THR A 258 23.98 5.43 -36.84
CA THR A 258 24.03 4.01 -37.20
C THR A 258 25.40 3.65 -37.77
N GLY A 259 25.95 2.51 -37.33
CA GLY A 259 27.27 2.03 -37.71
C GLY A 259 28.35 2.38 -36.69
N TYR A 260 29.61 2.08 -37.04
CA TYR A 260 30.75 2.05 -36.10
C TYR A 260 31.86 3.04 -36.46
N LYS A 261 31.63 3.93 -37.45
CA LYS A 261 32.66 4.88 -37.89
C LYS A 261 32.93 5.93 -36.82
N LYS A 262 34.22 6.11 -36.51
CA LYS A 262 34.70 7.01 -35.46
C LYS A 262 34.35 8.47 -35.70
N GLN A 263 34.43 8.96 -36.94
CA GLN A 263 34.12 10.36 -37.27
C GLN A 263 32.65 10.74 -36.96
N PRO A 264 31.63 10.02 -37.46
CA PRO A 264 30.23 10.26 -37.11
C PRO A 264 29.95 10.20 -35.60
N LEU A 265 30.52 9.22 -34.90
CA LEU A 265 30.36 9.09 -33.44
C LEU A 265 31.01 10.25 -32.69
N GLN A 266 32.22 10.66 -33.08
CA GLN A 266 32.89 11.83 -32.50
C GLN A 266 32.12 13.12 -32.76
N ALA A 267 31.49 13.27 -33.93
CA ALA A 267 30.61 14.40 -34.22
C ALA A 267 29.37 14.39 -33.31
N GLY A 268 28.74 13.23 -33.10
CA GLY A 268 27.62 13.07 -32.17
C GLY A 268 27.98 13.43 -30.73
N VAL A 269 29.12 12.91 -30.23
CA VAL A 269 29.63 13.22 -28.88
C VAL A 269 29.98 14.70 -28.73
N LYS A 270 30.61 15.32 -29.73
CA LYS A 270 30.89 16.77 -29.72
C LYS A 270 29.61 17.60 -29.67
N LYS A 271 28.59 17.22 -30.45
CA LYS A 271 27.29 17.90 -30.47
C LYS A 271 26.61 17.80 -29.11
N LEU A 272 26.61 16.61 -28.50
CA LEU A 272 26.11 16.40 -27.13
C LEU A 272 26.86 17.25 -26.10
N SER A 273 28.19 17.38 -26.23
CA SER A 273 29.02 18.16 -25.29
C SER A 273 28.85 19.68 -25.44
N SER A 274 28.33 20.14 -26.59
CA SER A 274 28.06 21.56 -26.86
C SER A 274 26.64 22.01 -26.51
N MET A 275 25.76 21.08 -26.16
CA MET A 275 24.38 21.32 -25.71
C MET A 275 24.31 21.29 -24.19
#